data_AF-A0A842SH41-F1
#
_entry.id   AF-A0A842SH41-F1
#
_cell.length_a   1.000
_cell.length_b   1.000
_cell.length_c   1.000
_cell.angle_alpha   90.00
_cell.angle_beta   90.00
_cell.angle_gamma   90.00
#
_symmetry.space_group_name_H-M   'P 1'
#
loop_
_entity.id
_entity.type
_entity.pdbx_description
1 polymer ?
#
loop_
_entity_poly.entity_id
_entity_poly.type
_entity_poly.pdbx_seq_one_letter_code
_entity_poly.pdbx_strand_id
1 'polypeptide(L)'
;MNQKRIILVSSLLFFVSSYFMIRFQDVKVFSQISSLFIVIFALPSYYSLIRSMGTSKGAQILVILSILPVIVEGLAVRTGFPYGGFEYGDRLGWLLFDLVPPTISFAYLPMLLGSLKFASKRSKELFTFCFVASIFNLMVDLVIDPAAVDIGFWLYSKQGFYFGVPLSNFIGWLITGFVYALIFYQIAGRDSLPLADGVSISLIWILSFWSGYLLQVDLFIPGLLGLAVLSLLLIEL
;
A
#
# COMPACT_ATOMS: atom_id res chain seq x y z
N MET A 1 7.50 -18.59 20.40
CA MET A 1 8.37 -17.63 19.68
C MET A 1 7.83 -16.22 19.93
N ASN A 2 8.67 -15.22 20.24
CA ASN A 2 8.22 -13.83 20.46
C ASN A 2 7.58 -13.29 19.15
N GLN A 3 6.42 -12.64 19.22
CA GLN A 3 5.69 -12.08 18.07
C GLN A 3 6.58 -11.17 17.20
N LYS A 4 7.44 -10.35 17.82
CA LYS A 4 8.43 -9.53 17.10
C LYS A 4 9.40 -10.37 16.26
N ARG A 5 9.85 -11.50 16.80
CA ARG A 5 10.75 -12.42 16.09
C ARG A 5 10.06 -13.06 14.89
N ILE A 6 8.77 -13.41 15.01
CA ILE A 6 7.99 -13.92 13.88
C ILE A 6 7.93 -12.87 12.77
N ILE A 7 7.59 -11.62 13.12
CA ILE A 7 7.50 -10.53 12.13
C ILE A 7 8.85 -10.31 11.44
N LEU A 8 9.95 -10.20 12.19
CA LEU A 8 11.29 -10.01 11.62
C LEU A 8 11.70 -11.15 10.68
N VAL A 9 11.48 -12.40 11.09
CA VAL A 9 11.79 -13.58 10.26
C VAL A 9 10.94 -13.57 8.99
N SER A 10 9.63 -13.32 9.11
CA SER A 10 8.75 -13.24 7.94
C SER A 10 9.10 -12.08 7.01
N SER A 11 9.47 -10.92 7.53
CA SER A 11 9.97 -9.77 6.74
C SER A 11 11.21 -10.14 5.95
N LEU A 12 12.19 -10.81 6.57
CA LEU A 12 13.38 -11.30 5.87
C LEU A 12 13.03 -12.30 4.77
N LEU A 13 12.11 -13.24 5.05
CA LEU A 13 11.63 -14.20 4.05
C LEU A 13 10.97 -13.48 2.86
N PHE A 14 10.12 -12.48 3.11
CA PHE A 14 9.48 -11.72 2.03
C PHE A 14 10.48 -10.88 1.24
N PHE A 15 11.44 -10.25 1.92
CA PHE A 15 12.53 -9.52 1.29
C PHE A 15 13.30 -10.44 0.33
N VAL A 16 13.73 -11.62 0.76
CA VAL A 16 14.45 -12.58 -0.10
C VAL A 16 13.55 -13.14 -1.20
N SER A 17 12.26 -13.37 -0.90
CA SER A 17 11.31 -13.93 -1.88
C SER A 17 11.05 -13.02 -3.08
N SER A 18 11.33 -11.73 -2.97
CA SER A 18 11.23 -10.79 -4.10
C SER A 18 12.13 -11.17 -5.28
N TYR A 19 13.19 -11.96 -5.07
CA TYR A 19 13.97 -12.59 -6.14
C TYR A 19 13.10 -13.41 -7.11
N PHE A 20 12.10 -14.13 -6.58
CA PHE A 20 11.22 -14.95 -7.41
C PHE A 20 10.32 -14.10 -8.30
N MET A 21 9.98 -12.87 -7.88
CA MET A 21 9.23 -11.93 -8.71
C MET A 21 10.01 -11.62 -9.99
N ILE A 22 11.29 -11.28 -9.85
CA ILE A 22 12.17 -10.94 -10.96
C ILE A 22 12.43 -12.16 -11.84
N ARG A 23 12.68 -13.32 -11.22
CA ARG A 23 13.07 -14.54 -11.93
C ARG A 23 11.93 -15.15 -12.76
N PHE A 24 10.69 -15.01 -12.29
CA PHE A 24 9.51 -15.67 -12.85
C PHE A 24 8.47 -14.68 -13.38
N GLN A 25 8.88 -13.45 -13.73
CA GLN A 25 7.95 -12.43 -14.24
C GLN A 25 7.32 -12.78 -15.61
N ASP A 26 7.94 -13.64 -16.41
CA ASP A 26 7.47 -13.95 -17.77
C ASP A 26 6.65 -15.24 -17.88
N VAL A 27 6.26 -15.83 -16.74
CA VAL A 27 5.40 -17.03 -16.75
C VAL A 27 3.96 -16.66 -17.09
N LYS A 28 3.27 -17.52 -17.86
CA LYS A 28 1.88 -17.28 -18.30
C LYS A 28 0.88 -17.04 -17.16
N VAL A 29 1.19 -17.53 -15.96
CA VAL A 29 0.34 -17.45 -14.78
C VAL A 29 0.72 -16.31 -13.82
N PHE A 30 1.62 -15.41 -14.25
CA PHE A 30 2.18 -14.35 -13.41
C PHE A 30 1.10 -13.45 -12.80
N SER A 31 0.11 -13.03 -13.59
CA SER A 31 -0.93 -12.12 -13.13
C SER A 31 -1.88 -12.76 -12.11
N GLN A 32 -2.18 -14.06 -12.26
CA GLN A 32 -2.97 -14.83 -11.29
C GLN A 32 -2.21 -14.99 -9.98
N ILE A 33 -0.91 -15.29 -10.04
CA ILE A 33 -0.06 -15.40 -8.85
C ILE A 33 0.01 -14.03 -8.16
N SER A 34 0.32 -12.95 -8.88
CA SER A 34 0.40 -11.59 -8.33
C SER A 34 -0.90 -11.18 -7.65
N SER A 35 -2.05 -11.41 -8.32
CA SER A 35 -3.38 -11.16 -7.76
C SER A 35 -3.64 -11.91 -6.46
N LEU A 36 -3.27 -13.19 -6.40
CA LEU A 36 -3.41 -14.01 -5.20
C LEU A 36 -2.54 -13.48 -4.06
N PHE A 37 -1.28 -13.12 -4.33
CA PHE A 37 -0.37 -12.56 -3.34
C PHE A 37 -0.87 -11.24 -2.78
N ILE A 38 -1.39 -10.34 -3.63
CA ILE A 38 -1.99 -9.06 -3.19
C ILE A 38 -3.11 -9.32 -2.17
N VAL A 39 -4.03 -10.24 -2.47
CA VAL A 39 -5.14 -10.56 -1.56
C VAL A 39 -4.62 -11.18 -0.25
N ILE A 40 -3.71 -12.15 -0.33
CA ILE A 40 -3.13 -12.82 0.86
C ILE A 40 -2.40 -11.80 1.75
N PHE A 41 -1.62 -10.90 1.15
CA PHE A 41 -0.87 -9.88 1.89
C PHE A 41 -1.79 -8.93 2.63
N ALA A 42 -3.02 -8.69 2.17
CA ALA A 42 -3.97 -7.81 2.84
C ALA A 42 -4.59 -8.41 4.12
N LEU A 43 -4.73 -9.73 4.18
CA LEU A 43 -5.51 -10.42 5.23
C LEU A 43 -5.02 -10.19 6.68
N PRO A 44 -3.70 -10.17 7.00
CA PRO A 44 -3.24 -9.95 8.36
C PRO A 44 -3.72 -8.62 8.96
N SER A 45 -3.59 -7.52 8.23
CA SER A 45 -4.07 -6.20 8.67
C SER A 45 -5.59 -6.17 8.80
N TYR A 46 -6.33 -6.82 7.89
CA TYR A 46 -7.79 -6.88 7.94
C TYR A 46 -8.28 -7.66 9.17
N TYR A 47 -7.67 -8.81 9.42
CA TYR A 47 -7.92 -9.62 10.60
C TYR A 47 -7.66 -8.82 11.88
N SER A 48 -6.52 -8.14 11.96
CA SER A 48 -6.18 -7.33 13.13
C SER A 48 -7.17 -6.18 13.33
N LEU A 49 -7.57 -5.50 12.25
CA LEU A 49 -8.51 -4.38 12.30
C LEU A 49 -9.88 -4.81 12.84
N ILE A 50 -10.45 -5.88 12.26
CA ILE A 50 -11.73 -6.45 12.70
C ILE A 50 -11.65 -6.88 14.16
N ARG A 51 -10.55 -7.57 14.55
CA ARG A 51 -10.38 -8.05 15.91
C ARG A 51 -10.26 -6.91 16.93
N SER A 52 -9.62 -5.79 16.56
CA SER A 52 -9.46 -4.65 17.47
C SER A 52 -10.69 -3.72 17.52
N MET A 53 -11.43 -3.58 16.42
CA MET A 53 -12.52 -2.59 16.30
C MET A 53 -13.93 -3.19 16.38
N GLY A 54 -14.02 -4.53 16.37
CA GLY A 54 -15.28 -5.27 16.24
C GLY A 54 -15.73 -5.41 14.79
N THR A 55 -16.50 -6.48 14.52
CA THR A 55 -16.89 -6.88 13.16
C THR A 55 -17.64 -5.80 12.39
N SER A 56 -18.59 -5.10 13.03
CA SER A 56 -19.41 -4.09 12.34
C SER A 56 -18.56 -2.92 11.82
N LYS A 57 -17.85 -2.23 12.71
CA LYS A 57 -16.98 -1.10 12.34
C LYS A 57 -15.83 -1.54 11.43
N GLY A 58 -15.19 -2.65 11.76
CA GLY A 58 -14.09 -3.20 10.96
C GLY A 58 -14.53 -3.48 9.53
N ALA A 59 -15.65 -4.20 9.34
CA ALA A 59 -16.18 -4.50 8.01
C ALA A 59 -16.58 -3.23 7.24
N GLN A 60 -17.22 -2.26 7.90
CA GLN A 60 -17.56 -0.98 7.28
C GLN A 60 -16.32 -0.26 6.74
N ILE A 61 -15.26 -0.16 7.55
CA ILE A 61 -13.99 0.46 7.14
C ILE A 61 -13.38 -0.30 5.97
N LEU A 62 -13.30 -1.63 6.06
CA LEU A 62 -12.73 -2.46 4.99
C LEU A 62 -13.48 -2.28 3.68
N VAL A 63 -14.82 -2.33 3.68
CA VAL A 63 -15.63 -2.20 2.47
C VAL A 63 -15.45 -0.81 1.85
N ILE A 64 -15.62 0.25 2.64
CA ILE A 64 -15.55 1.63 2.12
C ILE A 64 -14.16 1.94 1.58
N LEU A 65 -13.11 1.66 2.35
CA LEU A 65 -11.73 2.01 1.98
C LEU A 65 -11.08 1.01 1.00
N SER A 66 -11.74 -0.12 0.68
CA SER A 66 -11.35 -0.98 -0.44
C SER A 66 -12.00 -0.55 -1.76
N ILE A 67 -13.22 0.01 -1.71
CA ILE A 67 -13.97 0.42 -2.91
C ILE A 67 -13.55 1.82 -3.38
N LEU A 68 -13.35 2.76 -2.46
CA LEU A 68 -13.00 4.15 -2.80
C LEU A 68 -11.74 4.28 -3.65
N PRO A 69 -10.62 3.58 -3.36
CA PRO A 69 -9.44 3.61 -4.22
C PRO A 69 -9.75 3.17 -5.65
N VAL A 70 -10.51 2.09 -5.86
CA VAL A 70 -10.91 1.61 -7.20
C VAL A 70 -11.69 2.68 -7.98
N ILE A 71 -12.58 3.42 -7.31
CA ILE A 71 -13.33 4.51 -7.94
C ILE A 71 -12.41 5.66 -8.34
N VAL A 72 -11.50 6.06 -7.45
CA VAL A 72 -10.56 7.17 -7.71
C VAL A 72 -9.52 6.79 -8.78
N GLU A 73 -9.06 5.55 -8.78
CA GLU A 73 -8.22 4.96 -9.82
C GLU A 73 -8.93 4.95 -11.17
N GLY A 74 -10.20 4.55 -11.21
CA GLY A 74 -10.99 4.60 -12.44
C GLY A 74 -11.16 6.03 -12.96
N LEU A 75 -11.33 7.01 -12.06
CA LEU A 75 -11.33 8.42 -12.43
C LEU A 75 -9.97 8.86 -13.00
N ALA A 76 -8.87 8.44 -12.37
CA ALA A 76 -7.51 8.78 -12.81
C ALA A 76 -7.17 8.19 -14.18
N VAL A 77 -7.51 6.92 -14.44
CA VAL A 77 -7.33 6.31 -15.77
C VAL A 77 -8.15 7.08 -16.84
N ARG A 78 -9.36 7.52 -16.50
CA ARG A 78 -10.25 8.21 -17.45
C ARG A 78 -9.91 9.67 -17.70
N THR A 79 -9.38 10.37 -16.69
CA THR A 79 -9.25 11.84 -16.71
C THR A 79 -7.84 12.34 -16.50
N GLY A 80 -6.93 11.48 -16.05
CA GLY A 80 -5.59 11.83 -15.58
C GLY A 80 -5.56 12.47 -14.18
N PHE A 81 -6.69 12.63 -13.50
CA PHE A 81 -6.75 13.20 -12.15
C PHE A 81 -7.19 12.15 -11.11
N PRO A 82 -6.55 12.05 -9.93
CA PRO A 82 -5.50 12.95 -9.43
C PRO A 82 -4.06 12.50 -9.73
N TYR A 83 -3.85 11.28 -10.24
CA TYR A 83 -2.52 10.66 -10.28
C TYR A 83 -1.66 11.00 -11.51
N GLY A 84 -2.23 11.67 -12.50
CA GLY A 84 -1.67 11.76 -13.85
C GLY A 84 -2.32 10.73 -14.78
N GLY A 85 -2.15 10.90 -16.09
CA GLY A 85 -2.62 9.92 -17.08
C GLY A 85 -1.75 8.66 -17.03
N PHE A 86 -2.37 7.51 -16.80
CA PHE A 86 -1.72 6.21 -16.86
C PHE A 86 -2.72 5.12 -17.26
N GLU A 87 -2.16 3.99 -17.68
CA GLU A 87 -2.91 2.76 -17.94
C GLU A 87 -2.31 1.61 -17.14
N TYR A 88 -3.15 0.61 -16.86
CA TYR A 88 -2.72 -0.63 -16.23
C TYR A 88 -2.06 -1.55 -17.25
N GLY A 89 -0.90 -2.11 -16.91
CA GLY A 89 -0.30 -3.19 -17.68
C GLY A 89 -1.08 -4.50 -17.56
N ASP A 90 -0.73 -5.47 -18.40
CA ASP A 90 -1.36 -6.80 -18.46
C ASP A 90 -0.96 -7.72 -17.28
N ARG A 91 0.00 -7.28 -16.47
CA ARG A 91 0.61 -8.06 -15.38
C ARG A 91 -0.23 -8.13 -14.10
N LEU A 92 -1.27 -7.31 -13.94
CA LEU A 92 -2.20 -7.36 -12.79
C LEU A 92 -3.47 -8.17 -13.03
N GLY A 93 -3.62 -8.74 -14.23
CA GLY A 93 -4.74 -9.61 -14.59
C GLY A 93 -5.86 -8.84 -15.28
N TRP A 94 -7.09 -9.31 -15.12
CA TRP A 94 -8.24 -8.72 -15.79
C TRP A 94 -8.62 -7.36 -15.18
N LEU A 95 -9.18 -6.49 -16.03
CA LEU A 95 -9.62 -5.16 -15.65
C LEU A 95 -11.13 -5.12 -15.43
N LEU A 96 -11.57 -4.55 -14.30
CA LEU A 96 -12.97 -4.24 -14.06
C LEU A 96 -13.38 -3.06 -14.95
N PHE A 97 -14.43 -3.26 -15.75
CA PHE A 97 -14.92 -2.30 -16.75
C PHE A 97 -13.85 -1.84 -17.75
N ASP A 98 -12.87 -2.70 -18.05
CA ASP A 98 -11.69 -2.37 -18.89
C ASP A 98 -10.86 -1.18 -18.36
N LEU A 99 -10.94 -0.90 -17.05
CA LEU A 99 -10.29 0.26 -16.44
C LEU A 99 -9.33 -0.10 -15.31
N VAL A 100 -9.79 -0.82 -14.27
CA VAL A 100 -9.02 -0.98 -13.02
C VAL A 100 -9.03 -2.44 -12.57
N PRO A 101 -7.89 -3.06 -12.23
CA PRO A 101 -7.87 -4.39 -11.65
C PRO A 101 -8.65 -4.41 -10.32
N PRO A 102 -9.49 -5.42 -10.06
CA PRO A 102 -10.21 -5.54 -8.78
C PRO A 102 -9.25 -5.74 -7.60
N THR A 103 -8.01 -6.16 -7.85
CA THR A 103 -6.98 -6.37 -6.83
C THR A 103 -6.52 -5.07 -6.17
N ILE A 104 -6.81 -3.91 -6.77
CA ILE A 104 -6.52 -2.60 -6.19
C ILE A 104 -7.25 -2.37 -4.86
N SER A 105 -8.44 -2.95 -4.70
CA SER A 105 -9.14 -3.02 -3.42
C SER A 105 -8.32 -3.63 -2.28
N PHE A 106 -7.35 -4.51 -2.61
CA PHE A 106 -6.52 -5.22 -1.65
C PHE A 106 -5.08 -4.72 -1.63
N ALA A 107 -4.60 -4.06 -2.69
CA ALA A 107 -3.26 -3.50 -2.74
C ALA A 107 -3.14 -2.23 -1.87
N TYR A 108 -4.09 -1.30 -2.02
CA TYR A 108 -4.00 0.02 -1.40
C TYR A 108 -4.28 0.00 0.11
N LEU A 109 -5.36 -0.66 0.53
CA LEU A 109 -5.86 -0.54 1.89
C LEU A 109 -4.85 -1.00 2.97
N PRO A 110 -4.08 -2.09 2.80
CA PRO A 110 -3.03 -2.46 3.75
C PRO A 110 -1.96 -1.37 3.94
N MET A 111 -1.63 -0.63 2.86
CA MET A 111 -0.69 0.50 2.92
C MET A 111 -1.28 1.65 3.74
N LEU A 112 -2.55 1.98 3.49
CA LEU A 112 -3.27 2.98 4.25
C LEU A 112 -3.37 2.57 5.74
N LEU A 113 -3.74 1.33 6.04
CA LEU A 113 -3.88 0.84 7.42
C LEU A 113 -2.55 0.92 8.21
N GLY A 114 -1.43 0.57 7.57
CA GLY A 114 -0.12 0.73 8.19
C GLY A 114 0.24 2.20 8.46
N SER A 115 -0.09 3.10 7.52
CA SER A 115 0.10 4.54 7.65
C SER A 115 -0.77 5.15 8.76
N LEU A 116 -2.03 4.72 8.87
CA LEU A 116 -2.95 5.10 9.94
C LEU A 116 -2.46 4.60 11.30
N LYS A 117 -1.95 3.36 11.38
CA LYS A 117 -1.34 2.83 12.60
C LYS A 117 -0.16 3.70 13.03
N PHE A 118 0.74 4.03 12.10
CA PHE A 118 1.86 4.92 12.37
C PHE A 118 1.36 6.26 12.93
N ALA A 119 0.45 6.93 12.23
CA ALA A 119 -0.12 8.22 12.66
C ALA A 119 -0.82 8.16 14.03
N SER A 120 -1.53 7.07 14.32
CA SER A 120 -2.29 6.88 15.56
C SER A 120 -1.42 6.92 16.83
N LYS A 121 -0.13 6.57 16.71
CA LYS A 121 0.83 6.64 17.81
C LYS A 121 1.43 8.04 18.02
N ARG A 122 1.20 8.99 17.10
CA ARG A 122 1.74 10.35 17.16
C ARG A 122 0.69 11.35 17.61
N SER A 123 -0.54 11.20 17.16
CA SER A 123 -1.62 12.10 17.55
C SER A 123 -2.98 11.43 17.47
N LYS A 124 -3.86 11.85 18.39
CA LYS A 124 -5.31 11.58 18.33
C LYS A 124 -6.10 12.79 17.84
N GLU A 125 -5.45 13.91 17.55
CA GLU A 125 -6.12 15.08 16.99
C GLU A 125 -6.40 14.86 15.51
N LEU A 126 -7.65 15.10 15.08
CA LEU A 126 -8.14 14.80 13.73
C LEU A 126 -7.16 15.25 12.64
N PHE A 127 -6.80 16.54 12.65
CA PHE A 127 -5.99 17.14 11.59
C PHE A 127 -4.57 16.55 11.57
N THR A 128 -3.91 16.51 12.73
CA THR A 128 -2.54 15.97 12.84
C THR A 128 -2.50 14.48 12.49
N PHE A 129 -3.50 13.70 12.93
CA PHE A 129 -3.63 12.30 12.56
C PHE A 129 -3.73 12.12 11.03
N CYS A 130 -4.66 12.83 10.38
CA CYS A 130 -4.86 12.72 8.93
C CYS A 130 -3.63 13.19 8.15
N PHE A 131 -3.00 14.28 8.59
CA PHE A 131 -1.80 14.82 7.96
C PHE A 131 -0.62 13.85 8.06
N VAL A 132 -0.33 13.32 9.25
CA VAL A 132 0.75 12.34 9.44
C VAL A 132 0.46 11.04 8.67
N ALA A 133 -0.80 10.58 8.66
CA ALA A 133 -1.18 9.39 7.90
C ALA A 133 -0.97 9.60 6.39
N SER A 134 -1.38 10.75 5.85
CA SER A 134 -1.20 11.12 4.45
C SER A 134 0.28 11.20 4.05
N ILE A 135 1.11 11.89 4.85
CA ILE A 135 2.55 12.00 4.60
C ILE A 135 3.22 10.62 4.64
N PHE A 136 2.89 9.79 5.63
CA PHE A 136 3.46 8.45 5.72
C PHE A 136 3.00 7.57 4.55
N ASN A 137 1.74 7.70 4.12
CA ASN A 137 1.22 6.98 2.97
C ASN A 137 1.92 7.40 1.67
N LEU A 138 2.23 8.69 1.49
CA LEU A 138 3.10 9.16 0.40
C LEU A 138 4.51 8.56 0.48
N MET A 139 5.09 8.42 1.67
CA MET A 139 6.41 7.77 1.81
C MET A 139 6.37 6.31 1.37
N VAL A 140 5.26 5.61 1.57
CA VAL A 140 5.06 4.25 1.05
C VAL A 140 4.94 4.28 -0.48
N ASP A 141 4.18 5.21 -1.04
CA ASP A 141 4.02 5.40 -2.50
C ASP A 141 5.37 5.63 -3.21
N LEU A 142 6.21 6.50 -2.65
CA LEU A 142 7.58 6.75 -3.11
C LEU A 142 8.46 5.49 -3.14
N VAL A 143 8.06 4.40 -2.47
CA VAL A 143 8.75 3.11 -2.53
C VAL A 143 8.10 2.22 -3.57
N ILE A 144 6.77 2.07 -3.54
CA ILE A 144 6.06 1.06 -4.34
C ILE A 144 5.94 1.45 -5.80
N ASP A 145 5.62 2.70 -6.11
CA ASP A 145 5.32 3.11 -7.48
C ASP A 145 6.52 3.01 -8.44
N PRO A 146 7.78 3.32 -8.03
CA PRO A 146 8.95 2.99 -8.83
C PRO A 146 9.05 1.51 -9.20
N ALA A 147 8.75 0.62 -8.26
CA ALA A 147 8.80 -0.83 -8.50
C ALA A 147 7.68 -1.27 -9.44
N ALA A 148 6.51 -0.67 -9.30
CA ALA A 148 5.34 -0.99 -10.09
C ALA A 148 5.42 -0.40 -11.52
N VAL A 149 6.12 0.72 -11.73
CA VAL A 149 6.51 1.19 -13.07
C VAL A 149 7.54 0.24 -13.69
N ASP A 150 8.59 -0.12 -12.94
CA ASP A 150 9.66 -1.01 -13.41
C ASP A 150 9.13 -2.39 -13.85
N ILE A 151 8.28 -3.01 -13.04
CA ILE A 151 7.67 -4.30 -13.37
C ILE A 151 6.57 -4.17 -14.43
N GLY A 152 6.13 -2.97 -14.80
CA GLY A 152 5.09 -2.75 -15.80
C GLY A 152 3.65 -2.95 -15.31
N PHE A 153 3.39 -2.73 -14.03
CA PHE A 153 2.02 -2.59 -13.52
C PHE A 153 1.38 -1.27 -13.93
N TRP A 154 2.16 -0.19 -13.88
CA TRP A 154 1.74 1.16 -14.23
C TRP A 154 2.44 1.65 -15.49
N LEU A 155 1.67 2.10 -16.47
CA LEU A 155 2.19 2.69 -17.70
C LEU A 155 1.74 4.15 -17.78
N TYR A 156 2.53 5.06 -17.19
CA TYR A 156 2.24 6.50 -17.24
C TYR A 156 2.39 7.06 -18.66
N SER A 157 1.40 7.83 -19.12
CA SER A 157 1.41 8.46 -20.45
C SER A 157 2.55 9.47 -20.61
N LYS A 158 2.95 10.11 -19.50
CA LYS A 158 4.11 10.99 -19.43
C LYS A 158 5.00 10.55 -18.28
N GLN A 159 6.19 10.08 -18.61
CA GLN A 159 7.16 9.67 -17.60
C GLN A 159 7.53 10.85 -16.71
N GLY A 160 7.49 10.60 -15.39
CA GLY A 160 7.94 11.55 -14.38
C GLY A 160 9.40 11.41 -14.01
N PHE A 161 9.91 12.41 -13.30
CA PHE A 161 11.32 12.50 -12.90
C PHE A 161 11.72 11.45 -11.86
N TYR A 162 10.78 10.94 -11.07
CA TYR A 162 11.04 9.99 -10.00
C TYR A 162 10.77 8.57 -10.50
N PHE A 163 11.78 7.96 -11.12
CA PHE A 163 11.71 6.58 -11.61
C PHE A 163 10.49 6.31 -12.52
N GLY A 164 10.15 7.27 -13.37
CA GLY A 164 8.99 7.19 -14.28
C GLY A 164 7.66 7.67 -13.69
N VAL A 165 7.59 7.89 -12.37
CA VAL A 165 6.36 8.32 -11.67
C VAL A 165 6.21 9.85 -11.72
N PRO A 166 5.08 10.40 -12.22
CA PRO A 166 4.85 11.84 -12.34
C PRO A 166 4.55 12.51 -11.00
N LEU A 167 4.88 13.81 -10.89
CA LEU A 167 4.63 14.60 -9.68
C LEU A 167 3.14 14.65 -9.30
N SER A 168 2.24 14.61 -10.28
CA SER A 168 0.79 14.53 -10.05
C SER A 168 0.41 13.33 -9.19
N ASN A 169 1.09 12.19 -9.36
CA ASN A 169 0.85 10.98 -8.57
C ASN A 169 1.02 11.26 -7.08
N PHE A 170 2.18 11.81 -6.71
CA PHE A 170 2.51 12.13 -5.32
C PHE A 170 1.56 13.15 -4.70
N ILE A 171 1.17 14.18 -5.46
CA ILE A 171 0.18 15.16 -5.01
C ILE A 171 -1.18 14.47 -4.81
N GLY A 172 -1.57 13.61 -5.74
CA GLY A 172 -2.78 12.80 -5.64
C GLY A 172 -2.78 11.92 -4.40
N TRP A 173 -1.70 11.18 -4.14
CA TRP A 173 -1.54 10.31 -2.97
C TRP A 173 -1.61 11.07 -1.64
N LEU A 174 -1.07 12.30 -1.59
CA LEU A 174 -1.24 13.16 -0.41
C LEU A 174 -2.72 13.51 -0.18
N ILE A 175 -3.42 13.95 -1.24
CA ILE A 175 -4.82 14.36 -1.14
C ILE A 175 -5.70 13.16 -0.79
N THR A 176 -5.60 12.06 -1.54
CA THR A 176 -6.41 10.86 -1.34
C THR A 176 -6.09 10.20 -0.01
N GLY A 177 -4.81 10.11 0.36
CA GLY A 177 -4.38 9.62 1.68
C GLY A 177 -4.97 10.43 2.83
N PHE A 178 -5.02 11.77 2.72
CA PHE A 178 -5.64 12.62 3.73
C PHE A 178 -7.15 12.40 3.82
N VAL A 179 -7.83 12.35 2.67
CA VAL A 179 -9.28 12.11 2.60
C VAL A 179 -9.63 10.74 3.17
N TYR A 180 -8.89 9.70 2.83
CA TYR A 180 -9.14 8.36 3.34
C TYR A 180 -8.83 8.23 4.83
N ALA A 181 -7.81 8.91 5.33
CA ALA A 181 -7.55 9.00 6.77
C ALA A 181 -8.67 9.73 7.51
N LEU A 182 -9.24 10.78 6.93
CA LEU A 182 -10.40 11.49 7.46
C LEU A 182 -11.63 10.56 7.53
N ILE A 183 -11.93 9.85 6.45
CA ILE A 183 -13.04 8.87 6.40
C ILE A 183 -12.84 7.78 7.44
N PHE A 184 -11.62 7.23 7.53
CA PHE A 184 -11.27 6.26 8.57
C PHE A 184 -11.55 6.82 9.96
N TYR A 185 -11.07 8.02 10.27
CA TYR A 185 -11.22 8.63 11.59
C TYR A 185 -12.69 8.88 11.94
N GLN A 186 -13.53 9.28 10.98
CA GLN A 186 -14.96 9.47 11.18
C GLN A 186 -15.69 8.17 11.56
N ILE A 187 -15.31 7.04 10.96
CA ILE A 187 -15.92 5.74 11.25
C ILE A 187 -15.33 5.12 12.52
N ALA A 188 -14.01 5.20 12.68
CA ALA A 188 -13.27 4.61 13.79
C ALA A 188 -13.54 5.34 15.11
N GLY A 189 -13.59 6.66 15.07
CA GLY A 189 -13.64 7.54 16.23
C GLY A 189 -12.29 7.65 16.95
N ARG A 190 -12.12 8.76 17.68
CA ARG A 190 -10.91 9.11 18.43
C ARG A 190 -10.52 8.03 19.46
N ASP A 191 -11.52 7.42 20.10
CA ASP A 191 -11.32 6.46 21.19
C ASP A 191 -10.75 5.12 20.70
N SER A 192 -10.80 4.86 19.39
CA SER A 192 -10.18 3.69 18.78
C SER A 192 -8.66 3.84 18.60
N LEU A 193 -8.08 5.02 18.90
CA LEU A 193 -6.65 5.29 18.76
C LEU A 193 -5.90 5.13 20.09
N PRO A 194 -4.66 4.60 20.11
CA PRO A 194 -3.91 4.12 18.95
C PRO A 194 -4.41 2.78 18.40
N LEU A 195 -4.15 2.52 17.12
CA LEU A 195 -4.52 1.26 16.48
C LEU A 195 -3.62 0.11 16.97
N ALA A 196 -4.15 -1.12 16.98
CA ALA A 196 -3.40 -2.30 17.36
C ALA A 196 -2.19 -2.53 16.43
N ASP A 197 -1.08 -3.05 16.97
CA ASP A 197 0.16 -3.23 16.20
C ASP A 197 -0.02 -4.13 14.97
N GLY A 198 -0.92 -5.12 15.07
CA GLY A 198 -1.26 -6.04 13.99
C GLY A 198 -1.83 -5.36 12.73
N VAL A 199 -2.38 -4.15 12.85
CA VAL A 199 -2.93 -3.38 11.71
C VAL A 199 -1.84 -2.98 10.72
N SER A 200 -0.57 -2.94 11.15
CA SER A 200 0.58 -2.59 10.29
C SER A 200 1.34 -3.78 9.70
N ILE A 201 0.98 -5.02 10.04
CA ILE A 201 1.75 -6.22 9.64
C ILE A 201 1.81 -6.37 8.12
N SER A 202 0.70 -6.17 7.42
CA SER A 202 0.68 -6.28 5.96
C SER A 202 1.59 -5.26 5.31
N LEU A 203 1.56 -3.99 5.74
CA LEU A 203 2.47 -2.96 5.20
C LEU A 203 3.95 -3.30 5.47
N ILE A 204 4.27 -3.84 6.65
CA ILE A 204 5.63 -4.29 6.97
C ILE A 204 6.10 -5.35 5.96
N TRP A 205 5.26 -6.35 5.65
CA TRP A 205 5.60 -7.38 4.67
C TRP A 205 5.67 -6.86 3.25
N ILE A 206 4.74 -5.98 2.86
CA ILE A 206 4.73 -5.30 1.56
C ILE A 206 6.02 -4.49 1.36
N LEU A 207 6.40 -3.64 2.32
CA LEU A 207 7.64 -2.85 2.25
C LEU A 207 8.88 -3.74 2.25
N SER A 208 8.87 -4.84 3.03
CA SER A 208 9.98 -5.80 3.02
C SER A 208 10.16 -6.42 1.63
N PHE A 209 9.07 -6.88 1.02
CA PHE A 209 9.08 -7.46 -0.33
C PHE A 209 9.55 -6.45 -1.39
N TRP A 210 8.93 -5.27 -1.44
CA TRP A 210 9.25 -4.27 -2.47
C TRP A 210 10.62 -3.65 -2.28
N SER A 211 11.11 -3.46 -1.06
CA SER A 211 12.49 -3.02 -0.82
C SER A 211 13.49 -4.06 -1.35
N GLY A 212 13.21 -5.35 -1.15
CA GLY A 212 14.03 -6.43 -1.71
C GLY A 212 14.02 -6.45 -3.23
N TYR A 213 12.85 -6.23 -3.84
CA TYR A 213 12.71 -6.11 -5.30
C TYR A 213 13.55 -4.97 -5.84
N LEU A 214 13.34 -3.75 -5.31
CA LEU A 214 13.98 -2.52 -5.77
C LEU A 214 15.51 -2.59 -5.71
N LEU A 215 16.06 -3.17 -4.64
CA LEU A 215 17.50 -3.32 -4.48
C LEU A 215 18.10 -4.33 -5.48
N GLN A 216 17.32 -5.29 -5.97
CA GLN A 216 17.77 -6.28 -6.96
C GLN A 216 17.67 -5.75 -8.40
N VAL A 217 16.83 -4.76 -8.66
CA VAL A 217 16.71 -4.08 -9.97
C VAL A 217 17.46 -2.74 -10.02
N ASP A 218 18.44 -2.56 -9.13
CA ASP A 218 19.31 -1.36 -9.03
C ASP A 218 18.58 -0.02 -8.77
N LEU A 219 17.31 -0.07 -8.31
CA LEU A 219 16.53 1.09 -7.87
C LEU A 219 16.84 1.43 -6.40
N PHE A 220 18.11 1.82 -6.15
CA PHE A 220 18.61 1.97 -4.78
C PHE A 220 17.94 3.08 -3.97
N ILE A 221 17.59 4.22 -4.57
CA ILE A 221 16.96 5.34 -3.84
C ILE A 221 15.62 4.91 -3.22
N PRO A 222 14.63 4.41 -3.98
CA PRO A 222 13.37 3.95 -3.40
C PRO A 222 13.55 2.68 -2.56
N GLY A 223 14.51 1.80 -2.91
CA GLY A 223 14.81 0.61 -2.10
C GLY A 223 15.33 0.95 -0.69
N LEU A 224 16.25 1.90 -0.56
CA LEU A 224 16.77 2.38 0.72
C LEU A 224 15.72 3.18 1.50
N LEU A 225 14.89 3.97 0.82
CA LEU A 225 13.73 4.62 1.44
C LEU A 225 12.77 3.58 2.03
N GLY A 226 12.50 2.50 1.29
CA GLY A 226 11.68 1.38 1.75
C GLY A 226 12.21 0.75 3.03
N LEU A 227 13.52 0.51 3.12
CA LEU A 227 14.17 0.03 4.35
C LEU A 227 14.05 1.03 5.52
N ALA A 228 14.14 2.33 5.25
CA ALA A 228 13.97 3.36 6.28
C ALA A 228 12.52 3.39 6.80
N VAL A 229 11.53 3.40 5.92
CA VAL A 229 10.09 3.38 6.28
C VAL A 229 9.73 2.08 7.01
N LEU A 230 10.25 0.94 6.55
CA LEU A 230 10.11 -0.35 7.22
C LEU A 230 10.67 -0.31 8.64
N SER A 231 11.87 0.25 8.82
CA SER A 231 12.51 0.38 10.13
C SER A 231 11.67 1.22 11.10
N LEU A 232 11.07 2.32 10.62
CA LEU A 232 10.15 3.13 11.40
C LEU A 232 8.94 2.31 11.89
N LEU A 233 8.39 1.42 11.07
CA LEU A 233 7.26 0.56 11.49
C LEU A 233 7.69 -0.52 12.49
N LEU A 234 8.88 -1.10 12.32
CA LEU A 234 9.41 -2.17 13.19
C LEU A 234 9.75 -1.66 14.59
N ILE A 235 10.25 -0.43 14.72
CA ILE A 235 10.49 0.23 16.03
C ILE A 235 9.17 0.40 16.79
N GLU A 236 8.07 0.55 16.07
CA GLU A 236 6.73 0.77 16.61
C GLU A 236 5.98 -0.53 16.91
N LEU A 237 6.60 -1.71 16.81
CA LEU A 237 6.00 -2.99 17.22
C LEU A 237 6.23 -3.29 18.70
#